data_AF-A0A7M2WWJ9-F1
#
_entry.id   AF-A0A7M2WWJ9-F1
#
_cell.length_a   1.000
_cell.length_b   1.000
_cell.length_c   1.000
_cell.angle_alpha   90.00
_cell.angle_beta   90.00
_cell.angle_gamma   90.00
#
_symmetry.space_group_name_H-M   'P 1'
#
loop_
_entity.id
_entity.type
_entity.pdbx_description
1 polymer ?
#
loop_
_entity_poly.entity_id
_entity_poly.type
_entity_poly.pdbx_seq_one_letter_code
_entity_poly.pdbx_strand_id
1 'polypeptide(L)' 'MKLGRIALALAMAFAVGSFAGAEEKKPAEKPKYTEGSCCDKASKAGKECKHPCCVEAAKKSEVCTKCNKPAEKK' A
#
# COMPACT_ATOMS: atom_id res chain seq x y z
N MET A 1 38.39 35.36 -26.64
CA MET A 1 37.71 36.07 -27.75
C MET A 1 37.46 35.08 -28.88
N LYS A 2 36.26 35.13 -29.49
CA LYS A 2 35.71 34.26 -30.55
C LYS A 2 35.06 32.96 -30.02
N LEU A 3 33.78 32.97 -29.60
CA LEU A 3 32.58 32.99 -30.47
C LEU A 3 32.78 31.98 -31.62
N GLY A 4 32.24 30.76 -31.57
CA GLY A 4 30.81 30.48 -31.51
C GLY A 4 30.43 29.72 -32.77
N ARG A 5 29.37 28.89 -32.68
CA ARG A 5 28.71 28.13 -33.76
C ARG A 5 29.29 26.73 -34.05
N ILE A 6 29.05 25.77 -33.17
CA ILE A 6 28.50 24.48 -33.63
C ILE A 6 27.44 24.05 -32.61
N ALA A 7 26.25 24.63 -32.76
CA ALA A 7 25.03 24.09 -32.18
C ALA A 7 24.62 22.90 -33.06
N LEU A 8 24.80 21.68 -32.56
CA LEU A 8 24.08 20.52 -33.07
C LEU A 8 23.28 19.96 -31.90
N ALA A 9 22.01 20.32 -31.90
CA ALA A 9 21.00 19.82 -30.99
C ALA A 9 20.90 18.30 -31.10
N LEU A 10 21.10 17.60 -29.99
CA LEU A 10 20.54 16.27 -29.76
C LEU A 10 19.90 16.29 -28.39
N ALA A 11 18.64 16.73 -28.40
CA ALA A 11 17.71 16.55 -27.32
C ALA A 11 17.48 15.04 -27.14
N MET A 12 17.96 14.48 -26.03
CA MET A 12 17.29 13.36 -25.38
C MET A 12 16.90 13.82 -23.98
N ALA A 13 15.67 14.32 -23.94
CA ALA A 13 14.94 14.63 -22.74
C ALA A 13 14.52 13.33 -22.02
N PHE A 14 14.12 13.52 -20.77
CA PHE A 14 13.39 12.60 -19.89
C PHE A 14 14.22 11.61 -19.06
N ALA A 15 14.69 12.15 -17.93
CA ALA A 15 14.32 11.70 -16.59
C ALA A 15 13.79 10.24 -16.47
N VAL A 16 14.66 9.35 -16.02
CA VAL A 16 14.29 8.21 -15.17
C VAL A 16 15.09 8.47 -13.88
N GLY A 17 14.59 9.26 -12.92
CA GLY A 17 13.40 8.94 -12.15
C GLY A 17 13.84 8.13 -10.94
N SER A 18 14.27 8.82 -9.89
CA SER A 18 14.53 8.28 -8.56
C SER A 18 13.37 7.37 -8.15
N PHE A 19 13.60 6.05 -8.11
CA PHE A 19 12.71 5.14 -7.41
C PHE A 19 13.05 5.21 -5.91
N ALA A 20 12.69 6.35 -5.31
CA ALA A 20 12.42 6.43 -3.89
C ALA A 20 11.09 5.69 -3.64
N GLY A 21 11.15 4.59 -2.87
CA GLY A 21 9.99 4.00 -2.23
C GLY A 21 8.90 3.46 -3.16
N ALA A 22 9.16 2.34 -3.84
CA ALA A 22 8.12 1.31 -3.84
C ALA A 22 8.28 0.56 -2.52
N GLU A 23 7.35 0.81 -1.60
CA GLU A 23 6.90 -0.24 -0.69
C GLU A 23 6.80 -1.53 -1.50
N GLU A 24 7.68 -2.49 -1.20
CA GLU A 24 7.37 -3.89 -1.42
C GLU A 24 6.03 -4.11 -0.71
N LYS A 25 4.93 -4.07 -1.48
CA LYS A 25 3.66 -4.64 -1.03
C LYS A 25 3.91 -6.14 -0.90
N LYS A 26 4.40 -6.50 0.28
CA LYS A 26 4.53 -7.85 0.80
C LYS A 26 3.27 -8.63 0.42
N PRO A 27 3.41 -9.82 -0.18
CA PRO A 27 2.27 -10.62 -0.63
C PRO A 27 1.27 -10.81 0.51
N ALA A 28 -0.01 -10.67 0.20
CA ALA A 28 -1.13 -10.88 1.11
C ALA A 28 -1.02 -12.25 1.83
N GLU A 29 -0.49 -12.23 3.04
CA GLU A 29 -0.41 -13.41 3.91
C GLU A 29 -1.79 -13.74 4.50
N LYS A 30 -2.52 -14.68 3.88
CA LYS A 30 -3.72 -15.39 4.38
C LYS A 30 -4.92 -14.49 4.78
N PRO A 31 -6.18 -14.97 4.72
CA PRO A 31 -7.32 -14.18 5.15
C PRO A 31 -7.28 -14.01 6.68
N LYS A 32 -6.64 -12.93 7.14
CA LYS A 32 -6.67 -12.45 8.54
C LYS A 32 -8.08 -12.02 8.95
N TYR A 33 -8.99 -11.89 7.99
CA TYR A 33 -10.32 -11.36 8.15
C TYR A 33 -11.39 -12.39 7.82
N THR A 34 -12.49 -12.36 8.56
CA THR A 34 -13.70 -13.13 8.24
C THR A 34 -14.25 -12.66 6.90
N GLU A 35 -14.50 -13.59 5.99
CA GLU A 35 -14.98 -13.30 4.64
C GLU A 35 -16.29 -12.50 4.69
N GLY A 36 -16.38 -11.44 3.88
CA GLY A 36 -17.55 -10.55 3.85
C GLY A 36 -17.63 -9.52 4.99
N SER A 37 -16.73 -9.60 5.99
CA SER A 37 -16.64 -8.58 7.03
C SER A 37 -16.19 -7.22 6.48
N CYS A 38 -16.40 -6.15 7.26
CA CYS A 38 -15.91 -4.81 6.89
C CYS A 38 -14.38 -4.75 6.74
N CYS A 39 -13.64 -5.59 7.47
CA CYS A 39 -12.18 -5.69 7.38
C CYS A 39 -11.74 -6.40 6.08
N ASP A 40 -12.44 -7.48 5.72
CA ASP A 40 -12.21 -8.20 4.45
C ASP A 40 -12.45 -7.29 3.24
N LYS A 41 -13.57 -6.57 3.21
CA LYS A 41 -13.88 -5.62 2.13
C LYS A 41 -12.86 -4.50 2.02
N ALA A 42 -12.43 -3.93 3.14
CA ALA A 42 -11.41 -2.88 3.15
C ALA A 42 -10.07 -3.41 2.62
N SER A 43 -9.63 -4.57 3.11
CA SER A 43 -8.40 -5.24 2.69
C SER A 43 -8.38 -5.54 1.19
N LYS A 44 -9.49 -6.08 0.65
CA LYS A 44 -9.67 -6.31 -0.80
C LYS A 44 -9.62 -5.03 -1.62
N ALA A 45 -10.06 -3.90 -1.05
CA ALA A 45 -9.94 -2.58 -1.66
C ALA A 45 -8.55 -1.93 -1.48
N GLY A 46 -7.58 -2.63 -0.87
CA GLY A 46 -6.26 -2.10 -0.55
C GLY A 46 -6.30 -0.97 0.49
N LYS A 47 -7.31 -0.96 1.36
CA LYS A 47 -7.54 0.05 2.40
C LYS A 47 -7.66 -0.61 3.77
N GLU A 48 -7.41 0.16 4.82
CA GLU A 48 -7.73 -0.26 6.18
C GLU A 48 -9.18 0.06 6.55
N CYS A 49 -9.80 -0.78 7.37
CA CYS A 49 -11.14 -0.51 7.87
C CYS A 49 -11.13 0.68 8.83
N LYS A 50 -11.94 1.70 8.57
CA LYS A 50 -11.96 2.97 9.33
C LYS A 50 -13.00 3.01 10.47
N HIS A 51 -13.67 1.89 10.76
CA HIS A 51 -14.56 1.84 11.91
C HIS A 51 -13.80 2.05 13.22
N PRO A 52 -14.40 2.71 14.24
CA PRO A 52 -13.75 2.93 15.53
C PRO A 52 -13.19 1.65 16.15
N CYS A 53 -13.95 0.54 16.10
CA CYS A 53 -13.52 -0.76 16.61
C CYS A 53 -12.31 -1.37 15.88
N CYS A 54 -12.07 -0.99 14.63
CA CYS A 54 -10.94 -1.44 13.82
C CYS A 54 -9.72 -0.55 14.02
N VAL A 55 -9.92 0.76 14.16
CA VAL A 55 -8.85 1.72 14.47
C VAL A 55 -8.24 1.42 15.84
N GLU A 56 -9.06 1.13 16.84
CA GLU A 56 -8.56 0.74 18.17
C GLU A 56 -7.78 -0.58 18.16
N ALA A 57 -8.21 -1.56 17.37
CA ALA A 57 -7.50 -2.82 17.20
C ALA A 57 -6.17 -2.61 16.45
N ALA A 58 -6.15 -1.80 15.40
CA ALA A 58 -4.95 -1.47 14.64
C ALA A 58 -3.90 -0.76 15.50
N LYS A 59 -4.30 0.10 16.44
CA LYS A 59 -3.39 0.70 17.44
C LYS A 59 -2.69 -0.35 18.31
N LYS A 60 -3.32 -1.49 18.54
CA LYS A 60 -2.76 -2.64 19.27
C LYS A 60 -2.05 -3.64 18.36
N SER A 61 -1.94 -3.34 17.06
CA SER A 61 -1.49 -4.28 16.03
C SER A 61 -2.33 -5.57 15.96
N GLU A 62 -3.59 -5.48 16.36
CA GLU A 62 -4.55 -6.58 16.38
C GLU A 62 -5.61 -6.40 15.28
N VAL A 63 -6.19 -7.54 14.87
CA VAL A 63 -7.39 -7.52 14.03
C VAL A 63 -8.61 -7.36 14.92
N CYS A 64 -9.60 -6.58 14.47
CA CYS A 64 -10.83 -6.37 15.22
C CYS A 64 -11.55 -7.70 15.51
N THR A 65 -11.56 -8.13 16.77
CA THR A 65 -12.19 -9.38 17.22
C THR A 65 -13.72 -9.33 17.20
N LYS A 66 -14.31 -8.13 17.22
CA LYS A 66 -15.76 -7.94 17.06
C LYS A 66 -16.25 -8.36 15.68
N CYS A 67 -15.44 -8.12 14.65
CA CYS A 67 -15.78 -8.45 13.26
C CYS A 67 -15.13 -9.77 12.79
N ASN A 68 -13.96 -10.10 13.36
CA ASN A 68 -13.17 -11.25 12.99
C ASN A 68 -13.01 -12.13 14.24
N LYS A 69 -14.06 -12.90 14.54
CA LYS A 69 -13.98 -13.89 15.62
C LYS A 69 -12.86 -14.87 15.27
N PRO A 70 -11.98 -15.21 16.23
CA PRO A 70 -10.99 -16.26 15.98
C PRO A 70 -11.75 -17.52 15.57
N ALA A 71 -11.28 -18.19 14.51
CA ALA A 71 -11.77 -19.51 14.19
C ALA A 71 -11.47 -20.39 15.42
N GLU A 72 -12.51 -20.79 16.15
CA GLU A 72 -12.35 -21.76 17.21
C GLU A 72 -11.80 -23.02 16.56
N LYS A 73 -10.62 -23.46 17.01
CA LYS A 73 -10.06 -24.75 16.60
C LYS A 73 -11.02 -25.81 17.12
N LYS A 74 -11.94 -26.27 16.26
CA LYS A 74 -12.73 -27.47 16.49
C LYS A 74 -11.88 -28.69 16.26
#